data_AF-A0AAV8UKG6-F1
#
_entry.id   AF-A0AAV8UKG6-F1
#
_cell.length_a   1.000
_cell.length_b   1.000
_cell.length_c   1.000
_cell.angle_alpha   90.00
_cell.angle_beta   90.00
_cell.angle_gamma   90.00
#
_symmetry.space_group_name_H-M   'P 1'
#
loop_
_entity.id
_entity.type
_entity.pdbx_description
1 polymer ?
#
loop_
_entity_poly.entity_id
_entity_poly.type
_entity_poly.pdbx_seq_one_letter_code
_entity_poly.pdbx_strand_id
1 'polypeptide(L)'
;MEGNGKVSKNSRKRKAADGPESKEPKEAKPTHQMILKWHDAWTQVTMSGFFDEVQKQAVSDEQLEEWIRFRHLLASRLVLACARLKKSGMDLPCAEAVEEDSRWLTKYAKDMGIDTSLESSRLMQLTDVAKYIDSITIMDADTTAAGIGVWATLLSCFQGWNLSLERGKLQMDDNFGAIGSFLARETKIQPILETESMLDAKVSMDNMKACEDVFCGSLQRISEFYEELLFQGWTEDALRCKKCGRFGHIDAKCLFKAKASRAN
;
A
#
# COMPACT_ATOMS: atom_id res chain seq x y z
N MET A 1 57.16 58.29 25.72
CA MET A 1 57.92 57.39 24.83
C MET A 1 57.00 56.25 24.47
N GLU A 2 56.00 56.50 23.64
CA GLU A 2 56.04 56.39 22.17
C GLU A 2 56.54 55.00 21.71
N GLY A 3 55.61 54.17 21.25
CA GLY A 3 55.86 52.80 20.81
C GLY A 3 54.74 52.29 19.89
N ASN A 4 54.76 52.82 18.67
CA ASN A 4 54.03 52.46 17.45
C ASN A 4 53.25 51.13 17.39
N GLY A 5 51.94 51.25 17.12
CA GLY A 5 51.10 50.17 16.63
C GLY A 5 51.37 49.84 15.16
N LYS A 6 51.65 48.56 14.87
CA LYS A 6 51.64 47.99 13.50
C LYS A 6 50.30 47.29 13.28
N VAL A 7 49.44 47.92 12.46
CA VAL A 7 48.22 47.29 11.94
C VAL A 7 48.59 46.48 10.69
N SER A 8 48.49 45.16 10.78
CA SER A 8 48.69 44.23 9.67
C SER A 8 47.49 44.26 8.71
N LYS A 9 47.74 44.56 7.44
CA LYS A 9 46.73 44.53 6.36
C LYS A 9 46.51 43.08 5.91
N ASN A 10 45.45 42.44 6.38
CA ASN A 10 44.95 41.19 5.83
C ASN A 10 44.21 41.45 4.51
N SER A 11 44.87 41.18 3.38
CA SER A 11 44.29 41.15 2.05
C SER A 11 43.41 39.89 1.88
N ARG A 12 42.11 40.01 2.16
CA ARG A 12 41.11 38.99 1.79
C ARG A 12 40.84 39.04 0.28
N LYS A 13 41.42 38.11 -0.47
CA LYS A 13 40.92 37.72 -1.81
C LYS A 13 39.51 37.18 -1.65
N ARG A 14 38.50 37.93 -2.10
CA ARG A 14 37.14 37.41 -2.31
C ARG A 14 37.20 36.41 -3.47
N LYS A 15 37.11 35.11 -3.18
CA LYS A 15 36.71 34.12 -4.18
C LYS A 15 35.28 34.47 -4.58
N ALA A 16 35.05 34.65 -5.88
CA ALA A 16 33.71 34.74 -6.44
C ALA A 16 32.94 33.50 -5.97
N ALA A 17 31.79 33.71 -5.34
CA ALA A 17 30.87 32.64 -5.01
C ALA A 17 30.32 32.12 -6.33
N ASP A 18 30.56 30.84 -6.60
CA ASP A 18 29.87 30.10 -7.63
C ASP A 18 28.36 30.32 -7.42
N GLY A 19 27.68 30.79 -8.47
CA GLY A 19 26.24 31.01 -8.44
C GLY A 19 25.51 29.73 -8.08
N PRO A 20 24.32 29.81 -7.46
CA PRO A 20 23.53 28.62 -7.17
C PRO A 20 23.21 27.92 -8.50
N GLU A 21 23.82 26.74 -8.72
CA GLU A 21 23.43 25.84 -9.79
C GLU A 21 21.92 25.63 -9.70
N SER A 22 21.20 26.10 -10.72
CA SER A 22 19.79 25.78 -10.90
C SER A 22 19.68 24.27 -11.11
N LYS A 23 19.49 23.52 -10.02
CA LYS A 23 19.20 22.09 -10.10
C LYS A 23 17.88 21.96 -10.83
N GLU A 24 17.94 21.52 -12.09
CA GLU A 24 16.76 21.12 -12.84
C GLU A 24 15.93 20.15 -11.96
N PRO A 25 14.61 20.32 -11.90
CA PRO A 25 13.76 19.45 -11.10
C PRO A 25 13.96 18.01 -11.59
N LYS A 26 14.50 17.15 -10.72
CA LYS A 26 14.62 15.72 -11.02
C LYS A 26 13.22 15.19 -11.32
N GLU A 27 13.04 14.62 -12.50
CA GLU A 27 11.78 13.95 -12.86
C GLU A 27 11.44 12.93 -11.78
N ALA A 28 10.16 12.92 -11.37
CA ALA A 28 9.67 11.96 -10.40
C ALA A 28 9.83 10.54 -10.95
N LYS A 29 10.23 9.59 -10.11
CA LYS A 29 10.37 8.19 -10.52
C LYS A 29 9.01 7.60 -10.96
N PRO A 30 8.98 6.62 -11.89
CA PRO A 30 7.73 6.06 -12.41
C PRO A 30 6.74 5.57 -11.34
N THR A 31 7.18 4.80 -10.35
CA THR A 31 6.32 4.30 -9.26
C THR A 31 5.71 5.43 -8.44
N HIS A 32 6.49 6.48 -8.15
CA HIS A 32 6.00 7.68 -7.49
C HIS A 32 4.95 8.41 -8.35
N GLN A 33 5.16 8.51 -9.66
CA GLN A 33 4.17 9.08 -10.57
C GLN A 33 2.86 8.28 -10.55
N MET A 34 2.91 6.94 -10.47
CA MET A 34 1.72 6.10 -10.34
C MET A 34 0.97 6.37 -9.03
N ILE A 35 1.67 6.48 -7.89
CA ILE A 35 1.05 6.84 -6.60
C ILE A 35 0.39 8.22 -6.70
N LEU A 36 1.05 9.22 -7.30
CA LEU A 36 0.47 10.55 -7.47
C LEU A 36 -0.76 10.54 -8.39
N LYS A 37 -0.68 9.82 -9.52
CA LYS A 37 -1.78 9.71 -10.49
C LYS A 37 -3.00 9.03 -9.90
N TRP A 38 -2.78 7.97 -9.12
CA TRP A 38 -3.82 7.15 -8.50
C TRP A 38 -3.93 7.40 -6.99
N HIS A 39 -3.64 8.63 -6.55
CA HIS A 39 -3.58 9.01 -5.15
C HIS A 39 -4.88 8.70 -4.38
N ASP A 40 -6.04 8.90 -5.01
CA ASP A 40 -7.33 8.62 -4.39
C ASP A 40 -7.48 7.11 -4.10
N ALA A 41 -7.16 6.25 -5.07
CA ALA A 41 -7.20 4.79 -4.87
C ALA A 41 -6.16 4.33 -3.85
N TRP A 42 -4.96 4.92 -3.87
CA TRP A 42 -3.91 4.66 -2.89
C TRP A 42 -4.36 5.01 -1.47
N THR A 43 -4.99 6.17 -1.30
CA THR A 43 -5.51 6.65 -0.01
C THR A 43 -6.67 5.78 0.47
N GLN A 44 -7.56 5.37 -0.43
CA GLN A 44 -8.68 4.48 -0.09
C GLN A 44 -8.21 3.15 0.50
N VAL A 45 -7.07 2.63 0.06
CA VAL A 45 -6.48 1.41 0.63
C VAL A 45 -5.69 1.69 1.91
N THR A 46 -4.76 2.65 1.88
CA THR A 46 -3.81 2.89 2.98
C THR A 46 -4.40 3.65 4.16
N MET A 47 -5.51 4.34 3.95
CA MET A 47 -6.29 5.07 4.97
C MET A 47 -7.76 4.64 4.91
N SER A 48 -8.01 3.37 4.61
CA SER A 48 -9.36 2.81 4.53
C SER A 48 -10.10 2.94 5.86
N GLY A 49 -11.44 2.92 5.81
CA GLY A 49 -12.27 2.87 7.01
C GLY A 49 -11.93 1.68 7.91
N PHE A 50 -11.41 0.59 7.33
CA PHE A 50 -11.00 -0.60 8.09
C PHE A 50 -9.93 -0.24 9.12
N PHE A 51 -8.90 0.52 8.73
CA PHE A 51 -7.85 0.95 9.65
C PHE A 51 -8.35 1.92 10.72
N ASP A 52 -9.35 2.75 10.40
CA ASP A 52 -9.99 3.61 11.39
C ASP A 52 -10.81 2.80 12.42
N GLU A 53 -11.50 1.74 12.01
CA GLU A 53 -12.21 0.84 12.93
C GLU A 53 -11.25 -0.03 13.75
N VAL A 54 -10.14 -0.48 13.16
CA VAL A 54 -9.04 -1.16 13.87
C VAL A 54 -8.50 -0.27 14.99
N GLN A 55 -8.22 1.01 14.70
CA GLN A 55 -7.76 1.98 15.69
C GLN A 55 -8.78 2.30 16.80
N LYS A 56 -10.08 2.07 16.54
CA LYS A 56 -11.15 2.22 17.53
C LYS A 56 -11.44 0.91 18.28
N GLN A 57 -10.74 -0.18 17.93
CA GLN A 57 -11.04 -1.53 18.39
C GLN A 57 -12.52 -1.91 18.18
N ALA A 58 -13.07 -1.49 17.04
CA ALA A 58 -14.48 -1.65 16.67
C ALA A 58 -14.72 -2.73 15.60
N VAL A 59 -13.65 -3.34 15.10
CA VAL A 59 -13.72 -4.50 14.19
C VAL A 59 -14.16 -5.72 15.00
N SER A 60 -15.21 -6.41 14.55
CA SER A 60 -15.71 -7.61 15.23
C SER A 60 -14.77 -8.81 15.03
N ASP A 61 -14.93 -9.85 15.86
CA ASP A 61 -14.17 -11.08 15.72
C ASP A 61 -14.39 -11.72 14.34
N GLU A 62 -15.63 -11.73 13.83
CA GLU A 62 -15.94 -12.26 12.50
C GLU A 62 -15.23 -11.48 11.38
N GLN A 63 -15.17 -10.16 11.50
CA GLN A 63 -14.46 -9.31 10.54
C GLN A 63 -12.94 -9.54 10.62
N LEU A 64 -12.40 -9.71 11.82
CA LEU A 64 -10.98 -10.05 11.99
C LEU A 64 -10.67 -11.43 11.37
N GLU A 65 -11.49 -12.44 11.63
CA GLU A 65 -11.31 -13.77 11.05
C GLU A 65 -11.33 -13.73 9.52
N GLU A 66 -12.29 -13.01 8.94
CA GLU A 66 -12.41 -12.89 7.49
C GLU A 66 -11.23 -12.14 6.88
N TRP A 67 -10.75 -11.10 7.55
CA TRP A 67 -9.52 -10.41 7.17
C TRP A 67 -8.30 -11.36 7.21
N ILE A 68 -8.19 -12.21 8.23
CA ILE A 68 -7.10 -13.18 8.35
C ILE A 68 -7.18 -14.21 7.21
N ARG A 69 -8.37 -14.75 6.90
CA ARG A 69 -8.58 -15.67 5.76
C ARG A 69 -8.17 -15.03 4.44
N PHE A 70 -8.60 -13.79 4.20
CA PHE A 70 -8.24 -13.01 3.02
C PHE A 70 -6.73 -12.86 2.89
N ARG A 71 -6.08 -12.37 3.95
CA ARG A 71 -4.65 -12.09 3.93
C ARG A 71 -3.83 -13.35 3.81
N HIS A 72 -4.23 -14.45 4.44
CA HIS A 72 -3.60 -15.75 4.27
C HIS A 72 -3.66 -16.22 2.81
N LEU A 73 -4.85 -16.17 2.18
CA LEU A 73 -5.00 -16.52 0.77
C LEU A 73 -4.13 -15.62 -0.11
N LEU A 74 -4.23 -14.30 0.06
CA LEU A 74 -3.48 -13.34 -0.75
C LEU A 74 -1.97 -13.51 -0.59
N ALA A 75 -1.46 -13.70 0.62
CA ALA A 75 -0.03 -13.95 0.85
C ALA A 75 0.45 -15.21 0.12
N SER A 76 -0.33 -16.30 0.17
CA SER A 76 -0.01 -17.52 -0.58
C SER A 76 0.06 -17.28 -2.09
N ARG A 77 -0.83 -16.44 -2.65
CA ARG A 77 -0.80 -16.08 -4.08
C ARG A 77 0.36 -15.17 -4.43
N LEU A 78 0.73 -14.25 -3.55
CA LEU A 78 1.91 -13.41 -3.74
C LEU A 78 3.20 -14.25 -3.74
N VAL A 79 3.30 -15.30 -2.92
CA VAL A 79 4.43 -16.26 -2.97
C VAL A 79 4.49 -16.93 -4.34
N LEU A 80 3.36 -17.44 -4.84
CA LEU A 80 3.29 -18.05 -6.17
C LEU A 80 3.63 -17.06 -7.29
N ALA A 81 3.16 -15.82 -7.18
CA ALA A 81 3.47 -14.75 -8.11
C ALA A 81 4.98 -14.45 -8.15
N CYS A 82 5.64 -14.32 -6.98
CA CYS A 82 7.08 -14.12 -6.89
C CYS A 82 7.85 -15.29 -7.54
N ALA A 83 7.42 -16.54 -7.28
CA ALA A 83 8.04 -17.71 -7.88
C ALA A 83 7.88 -17.76 -9.42
N ARG A 84 6.72 -17.35 -9.95
CA ARG A 84 6.49 -17.24 -11.40
C ARG A 84 7.35 -16.15 -12.02
N LEU A 85 7.40 -14.97 -11.41
CA LEU A 85 8.23 -13.86 -11.88
C LEU A 85 9.72 -14.22 -11.89
N LYS A 86 10.19 -14.92 -10.86
CA LYS A 86 11.56 -15.43 -10.80
C LYS A 86 11.87 -16.37 -11.96
N LYS A 87 10.95 -17.29 -12.30
CA LYS A 87 11.08 -18.17 -13.48
C LYS A 87 11.11 -17.39 -14.80
N SER A 88 10.41 -16.27 -14.86
CA SER A 88 10.42 -15.34 -16.01
C SER A 88 11.61 -14.36 -15.99
N GLY A 89 12.59 -14.53 -15.10
CA GLY A 89 13.80 -13.71 -15.04
C GLY A 89 13.69 -12.42 -14.22
N MET A 90 12.62 -12.26 -13.43
CA MET A 90 12.43 -11.14 -12.51
C MET A 90 12.44 -11.63 -11.06
N ASP A 91 13.60 -11.51 -10.40
CA ASP A 91 13.77 -11.85 -8.98
C ASP A 91 13.47 -10.62 -8.12
N LEU A 92 12.28 -10.58 -7.51
CA LEU A 92 11.85 -9.43 -6.71
C LEU A 92 12.54 -9.44 -5.33
N PRO A 93 13.22 -8.34 -4.91
CA PRO A 93 13.84 -8.25 -3.59
C PRO A 93 12.88 -8.52 -2.43
N CYS A 94 11.60 -8.19 -2.59
CA CYS A 94 10.56 -8.43 -1.58
C CYS A 94 10.04 -9.88 -1.50
N ALA A 95 10.54 -10.82 -2.30
CA ALA A 95 10.04 -12.19 -2.31
C ALA A 95 10.16 -12.89 -0.95
N GLU A 96 11.30 -12.74 -0.26
CA GLU A 96 11.51 -13.33 1.07
C GLU A 96 10.55 -12.76 2.11
N ALA A 97 10.28 -11.45 2.06
CA ALA A 97 9.33 -10.79 2.95
C ALA A 97 7.89 -11.29 2.73
N VAL A 98 7.52 -11.58 1.48
CA VAL A 98 6.22 -12.18 1.11
C VAL A 98 6.11 -13.61 1.67
N GLU A 99 7.16 -14.42 1.57
CA GLU A 99 7.20 -15.78 2.16
C GLU A 99 7.12 -15.76 3.68
N GLU A 100 7.79 -14.80 4.33
CA GLU A 100 7.71 -14.59 5.78
C GLU A 100 6.28 -14.21 6.20
N ASP A 101 5.65 -13.27 5.50
CA ASP A 101 4.25 -12.89 5.72
C ASP A 101 3.31 -14.09 5.58
N SER A 102 3.49 -14.91 4.53
CA SER A 102 2.67 -16.11 4.33
C SER A 102 2.84 -17.10 5.49
N ARG A 103 4.08 -17.41 5.89
CA ARG A 103 4.35 -18.36 7.00
C ARG A 103 3.78 -17.85 8.32
N TRP A 104 3.94 -16.57 8.60
CA TRP A 104 3.41 -15.96 9.82
C TRP A 104 1.89 -15.99 9.83
N LEU A 105 1.22 -15.61 8.74
CA LEU A 105 -0.25 -15.64 8.64
C LEU A 105 -0.80 -17.06 8.79
N THR A 106 -0.14 -18.07 8.21
CA THR A 106 -0.53 -19.49 8.40
C THR A 106 -0.43 -19.89 9.86
N LYS A 107 0.68 -19.54 10.54
CA LYS A 107 0.85 -19.82 11.96
C LYS A 107 -0.19 -19.07 12.80
N TYR A 108 -0.39 -17.79 12.54
CA TYR A 108 -1.29 -16.92 13.29
C TYR A 108 -2.75 -17.39 13.17
N ALA A 109 -3.21 -17.71 11.96
CA ALA A 109 -4.55 -18.28 11.75
C ALA A 109 -4.75 -19.59 12.53
N LYS A 110 -3.74 -20.48 12.51
CA LYS A 110 -3.77 -21.73 13.28
C LYS A 110 -3.82 -21.48 14.79
N ASP A 111 -2.98 -20.58 15.30
CA ASP A 111 -2.92 -20.22 16.72
C ASP A 111 -4.26 -19.61 17.19
N MET A 112 -5.01 -18.96 16.29
CA MET A 112 -6.34 -18.40 16.53
C MET A 112 -7.50 -19.39 16.29
N GLY A 113 -7.23 -20.62 15.85
CA GLY A 113 -8.28 -21.59 15.52
C GLY A 113 -9.12 -21.24 14.29
N ILE A 114 -8.61 -20.37 13.42
CA ILE A 114 -9.31 -19.90 12.21
C ILE A 114 -9.10 -20.91 11.10
N ASP A 115 -10.18 -21.50 10.59
CA ASP A 115 -10.12 -22.32 9.40
C ASP A 115 -9.86 -21.45 8.15
N THR A 116 -8.73 -21.72 7.49
CA THR A 116 -8.32 -21.07 6.24
C THR A 116 -8.64 -21.91 5.01
N SER A 117 -9.38 -23.02 5.16
CA SER A 117 -9.86 -23.81 4.03
C SER A 117 -10.82 -22.99 3.16
N LEU A 118 -10.76 -23.20 1.84
CA LEU A 118 -11.50 -22.39 0.85
C LEU A 118 -12.99 -22.76 0.74
N GLU A 119 -13.53 -23.62 1.61
CA GLU A 119 -14.89 -24.18 1.48
C GLU A 119 -16.01 -23.28 1.98
N SER A 120 -15.70 -22.13 2.59
CA SER A 120 -16.71 -21.14 2.99
C SER A 120 -17.26 -20.39 1.77
N SER A 121 -18.58 -20.41 1.58
CA SER A 121 -19.29 -19.74 0.48
C SER A 121 -19.09 -18.21 0.41
N ARG A 122 -18.56 -17.60 1.48
CA ARG A 122 -18.24 -16.16 1.55
C ARG A 122 -16.87 -15.81 0.93
N LEU A 123 -16.03 -16.80 0.62
CA LEU A 123 -14.72 -16.58 0.00
C LEU A 123 -14.76 -16.08 -1.45
N MET A 124 -15.92 -16.00 -2.11
CA MET A 124 -15.99 -15.61 -3.51
C MET A 124 -15.34 -14.24 -3.78
N GLN A 125 -15.50 -13.25 -2.89
CA GLN A 125 -14.85 -11.94 -3.03
C GLN A 125 -13.37 -11.97 -2.58
N LEU A 126 -13.03 -12.77 -1.57
CA LEU A 126 -11.62 -13.01 -1.18
C LEU A 126 -10.78 -13.54 -2.36
N THR A 127 -11.43 -14.27 -3.26
CA THR A 127 -10.77 -14.78 -4.46
C THR A 127 -10.51 -13.71 -5.50
N ASP A 128 -11.15 -12.54 -5.53
CA ASP A 128 -11.01 -11.64 -6.68
C ASP A 128 -9.67 -10.93 -6.74
N VAL A 129 -9.14 -10.45 -5.60
CA VAL A 129 -7.75 -9.95 -5.53
C VAL A 129 -6.77 -11.09 -5.83
N ALA A 130 -6.99 -12.26 -5.23
CA ALA A 130 -6.14 -13.44 -5.40
C ALA A 130 -6.09 -13.93 -6.86
N LYS A 131 -7.24 -14.02 -7.53
CA LYS A 131 -7.41 -14.35 -8.95
C LYS A 131 -6.77 -13.29 -9.83
N TYR A 132 -6.87 -12.01 -9.43
CA TYR A 132 -6.24 -10.93 -10.16
C TYR A 132 -4.71 -11.03 -10.10
N ILE A 133 -4.12 -11.28 -8.93
CA ILE A 133 -2.68 -11.56 -8.79
C ILE A 133 -2.27 -12.79 -9.60
N ASP A 134 -3.10 -13.84 -9.59
CA ASP A 134 -2.85 -15.01 -10.42
C ASP A 134 -2.89 -14.65 -11.92
N SER A 135 -3.87 -13.87 -12.37
CA SER A 135 -4.05 -13.56 -13.80
C SER A 135 -2.94 -12.66 -14.36
N ILE A 136 -2.47 -11.69 -13.58
CA ILE A 136 -1.36 -10.80 -13.99
C ILE A 136 0.00 -11.52 -13.99
N THR A 137 0.10 -12.75 -13.47
CA THR A 137 1.35 -13.53 -13.40
C THR A 137 1.38 -14.75 -14.35
N ILE A 138 0.41 -14.86 -15.26
CA ILE A 138 0.37 -15.90 -16.31
C ILE A 138 1.42 -15.60 -17.39
N MET A 139 1.87 -16.64 -18.11
CA MET A 139 3.06 -16.66 -18.99
C MET A 139 3.12 -15.62 -20.14
N ASP A 140 2.05 -14.87 -20.41
CA ASP A 140 2.02 -13.85 -21.46
C ASP A 140 1.86 -12.41 -20.92
N ALA A 141 1.81 -12.25 -19.60
CA ALA A 141 1.67 -10.94 -18.97
C ALA A 141 3.01 -10.18 -18.94
N ASP A 142 2.95 -8.85 -19.01
CA ASP A 142 4.12 -8.01 -18.79
C ASP A 142 4.68 -8.23 -17.37
N THR A 143 5.90 -8.74 -17.28
CA THR A 143 6.53 -9.11 -16.01
C THR A 143 6.75 -7.90 -15.09
N THR A 144 6.97 -6.71 -15.64
CA THR A 144 7.12 -5.48 -14.86
C THR A 144 5.80 -5.04 -14.27
N ALA A 145 4.71 -5.08 -15.06
CA ALA A 145 3.36 -4.81 -14.57
C ALA A 145 2.96 -5.81 -13.48
N ALA A 146 3.26 -7.09 -13.66
CA ALA A 146 3.04 -8.12 -12.65
C ALA A 146 3.83 -7.85 -11.35
N GLY A 147 5.10 -7.44 -11.47
CA GLY A 147 5.92 -7.00 -10.35
C GLY A 147 5.34 -5.78 -9.62
N ILE A 148 4.77 -4.83 -10.35
CA ILE A 148 4.03 -3.69 -9.79
C ILE A 148 2.82 -4.15 -8.97
N GLY A 149 2.08 -5.17 -9.41
CA GLY A 149 0.97 -5.73 -8.65
C GLY A 149 1.39 -6.33 -7.31
N VAL A 150 2.51 -7.08 -7.30
CA VAL A 150 3.10 -7.61 -6.06
C VAL A 150 3.55 -6.47 -5.13
N TRP A 151 4.32 -5.53 -5.66
CA TRP A 151 4.84 -4.39 -4.91
C TRP A 151 3.73 -3.51 -4.32
N ALA A 152 2.73 -3.12 -5.12
CA ALA A 152 1.63 -2.26 -4.69
C ALA A 152 0.80 -2.92 -3.58
N THR A 153 0.55 -4.23 -3.70
CA THR A 153 -0.17 -5.00 -2.68
C THR A 153 0.59 -5.06 -1.36
N LEU A 154 1.92 -5.22 -1.42
CA LEU A 154 2.76 -5.32 -0.24
C LEU A 154 2.97 -3.97 0.44
N LEU A 155 3.28 -2.93 -0.34
CA LEU A 155 3.52 -1.58 0.17
C LEU A 155 2.24 -0.96 0.74
N SER A 156 1.09 -1.11 0.08
CA SER A 156 -0.18 -0.57 0.61
C SER A 156 -0.56 -1.22 1.95
N CYS A 157 -0.33 -2.53 2.10
CA CYS A 157 -0.54 -3.24 3.36
C CYS A 157 0.43 -2.76 4.45
N PHE A 158 1.73 -2.63 4.14
CA PHE A 158 2.71 -2.07 5.06
C PHE A 158 2.30 -0.67 5.52
N GLN A 159 1.98 0.23 4.59
CA GLN A 159 1.66 1.62 4.87
C GLN A 159 0.40 1.74 5.75
N GLY A 160 -0.66 0.99 5.45
CA GLY A 160 -1.90 1.04 6.23
C GLY A 160 -1.71 0.61 7.69
N TRP A 161 -0.92 -0.44 7.92
CA TRP A 161 -0.55 -0.87 9.27
C TRP A 161 0.39 0.11 9.96
N ASN A 162 1.43 0.58 9.27
CA ASN A 162 2.38 1.53 9.83
C ASN A 162 1.68 2.81 10.31
N LEU A 163 0.82 3.39 9.46
CA LEU A 163 0.01 4.56 9.83
C LEU A 163 -0.92 4.30 11.02
N SER A 164 -1.40 3.07 11.16
CA SER A 164 -2.27 2.70 12.28
C SER A 164 -1.52 2.57 13.60
N LEU A 165 -0.29 2.07 13.57
CA LEU A 165 0.60 2.01 14.73
C LEU A 165 1.10 3.39 15.14
N GLU A 166 1.53 4.22 14.18
CA GLU A 166 2.07 5.56 14.44
C GLU A 166 1.08 6.50 15.12
N ARG A 167 -0.22 6.28 14.92
CA ARG A 167 -1.29 7.04 15.59
C ARG A 167 -1.46 6.68 17.08
N GLY A 168 -0.72 5.69 17.58
CA GLY A 168 -0.56 5.40 19.02
C GLY A 168 -1.80 4.85 19.72
N LYS A 169 -2.77 4.31 18.98
CA LYS A 169 -4.04 3.79 19.53
C LYS A 169 -4.08 2.27 19.66
N LEU A 170 -3.23 1.55 18.95
CA LEU A 170 -3.15 0.10 19.01
C LEU A 170 -2.25 -0.32 20.15
N GLN A 171 -2.73 -1.24 21.00
CA GLN A 171 -1.92 -1.82 22.06
C GLN A 171 -1.19 -3.04 21.51
N MET A 172 0.10 -3.16 21.82
CA MET A 172 0.94 -4.21 21.21
C MET A 172 0.53 -5.64 21.60
N ASP A 173 -0.16 -5.79 22.72
CA ASP A 173 -0.68 -7.04 23.28
C ASP A 173 -2.08 -7.40 22.76
N ASP A 174 -2.75 -6.52 22.02
CA ASP A 174 -3.99 -6.85 21.32
C ASP A 174 -3.74 -7.53 19.95
N ASN A 175 -4.75 -8.23 19.42
CA ASN A 175 -4.63 -8.95 18.15
C ASN A 175 -4.18 -8.03 16.99
N PHE A 176 -4.68 -6.80 16.96
CA PHE A 176 -4.36 -5.84 15.90
C PHE A 176 -2.97 -5.24 16.05
N GLY A 177 -2.48 -5.05 17.28
CA GLY A 177 -1.12 -4.65 17.59
C GLY A 177 -0.13 -5.72 17.19
N ALA A 178 -0.42 -7.00 17.45
CA ALA A 178 0.41 -8.12 17.01
C ALA A 178 0.47 -8.21 15.47
N ILE A 179 -0.68 -8.11 14.79
CA ILE A 179 -0.77 -8.10 13.32
C ILE A 179 -0.01 -6.91 12.74
N GLY A 180 -0.30 -5.71 13.24
CA GLY A 180 0.32 -4.46 12.77
C GLY A 180 1.83 -4.50 12.95
N SER A 181 2.31 -4.85 14.14
CA SER A 181 3.75 -4.93 14.45
C SER A 181 4.49 -5.87 13.52
N PHE A 182 3.87 -7.01 13.18
CA PHE A 182 4.50 -7.96 12.28
C PHE A 182 4.46 -7.45 10.81
N LEU A 183 3.32 -6.98 10.34
CA LEU A 183 3.15 -6.59 8.93
C LEU A 183 3.77 -5.25 8.56
N ALA A 184 4.05 -4.40 9.55
CA ALA A 184 4.77 -3.13 9.44
C ALA A 184 6.17 -3.16 10.09
N ARG A 185 6.76 -4.35 10.29
CA ARG A 185 8.11 -4.49 10.84
C ARG A 185 9.17 -3.76 10.01
N GLU A 186 10.15 -3.14 10.66
CA GLU A 186 11.22 -2.38 9.99
C GLU A 186 12.02 -3.23 9.00
N THR A 187 12.21 -4.52 9.28
CA THR A 187 12.95 -5.43 8.38
C THR A 187 12.24 -5.65 7.04
N LYS A 188 10.96 -5.32 6.94
CA LYS A 188 10.15 -5.51 5.73
C LYS A 188 10.20 -4.33 4.76
N ILE A 189 10.40 -3.09 5.24
CA ILE A 189 10.32 -1.92 4.35
C ILE A 189 11.49 -1.85 3.37
N GLN A 190 12.70 -2.22 3.82
CA GLN A 190 13.89 -2.17 2.99
C GLN A 190 13.74 -2.98 1.68
N PRO A 191 13.37 -4.28 1.72
CA PRO A 191 13.19 -5.05 0.48
C PRO A 191 12.01 -4.56 -0.37
N ILE A 192 11.00 -3.88 0.21
CA ILE A 192 9.93 -3.23 -0.57
C ILE A 192 10.48 -2.05 -1.38
N LEU A 193 11.33 -1.22 -0.78
CA LEU A 193 11.96 -0.06 -1.44
C LEU A 193 13.02 -0.47 -2.48
N GLU A 194 13.69 -1.59 -2.27
CA GLU A 194 14.58 -2.19 -3.27
C GLU A 194 13.79 -2.71 -4.48
N THR A 195 12.65 -3.37 -4.25
CA THR A 195 11.71 -3.73 -5.32
C THR A 195 11.22 -2.49 -6.05
N GLU A 196 10.84 -1.41 -5.35
CA GLU A 196 10.43 -0.14 -5.97
C GLU A 196 11.51 0.39 -6.91
N SER A 197 12.76 0.45 -6.43
CA SER A 197 13.89 0.95 -7.22
C SER A 197 14.20 0.08 -8.44
N MET A 198 14.03 -1.24 -8.33
CA MET A 198 14.15 -2.17 -9.45
C MET A 198 13.04 -1.94 -10.49
N LEU A 199 11.80 -1.74 -10.04
CA LEU A 199 10.65 -1.49 -10.91
C LEU A 199 10.79 -0.13 -11.61
N ASP A 200 11.21 0.92 -10.91
CA ASP A 200 11.50 2.22 -11.51
C ASP A 200 12.53 2.15 -12.66
N ALA A 201 13.50 1.24 -12.56
CA ALA A 201 14.49 1.02 -13.62
C ALA A 201 13.97 0.18 -14.81
N LYS A 202 12.83 -0.52 -14.63
CA LYS A 202 12.24 -1.41 -15.64
C LYS A 202 10.98 -0.86 -16.30
N VAL A 203 10.27 0.05 -15.63
CA VAL A 203 9.14 0.76 -16.21
C VAL A 203 9.64 1.68 -17.32
N SER A 204 9.06 1.54 -18.50
CA SER A 204 9.35 2.33 -19.69
C SER A 204 8.04 2.86 -20.29
N MET A 205 8.14 3.70 -21.32
CA MET A 205 6.96 4.19 -22.04
C MET A 205 6.13 3.06 -22.66
N ASP A 206 6.77 1.95 -23.05
CA ASP A 206 6.11 0.83 -23.75
C ASP A 206 5.22 0.01 -22.82
N ASN A 207 5.54 -0.07 -21.52
CA ASN A 207 4.78 -0.84 -20.53
C ASN A 207 4.13 0.00 -19.43
N MET A 208 4.31 1.33 -19.44
CA MET A 208 3.74 2.25 -18.44
C MET A 208 2.25 2.02 -18.26
N LYS A 209 1.48 1.92 -19.35
CA LYS A 209 0.03 1.74 -19.28
C LYS A 209 -0.36 0.43 -18.59
N ALA A 210 0.31 -0.67 -18.92
CA ALA A 210 0.07 -1.96 -18.27
C ALA A 210 0.40 -1.90 -16.77
N CYS A 211 1.52 -1.25 -16.41
CA CYS A 211 1.91 -1.07 -15.01
C CYS A 211 0.89 -0.23 -14.23
N GLU A 212 0.41 0.87 -14.81
CA GLU A 212 -0.62 1.72 -14.20
C GLU A 212 -1.95 0.98 -14.01
N ASP A 213 -2.36 0.19 -15.02
CA ASP A 213 -3.60 -0.59 -14.96
C ASP A 213 -3.50 -1.67 -13.88
N VAL A 214 -2.35 -2.32 -13.74
CA VAL A 214 -2.10 -3.29 -12.66
C VAL A 214 -2.05 -2.62 -11.30
N PHE A 215 -1.36 -1.49 -11.17
CA PHE A 215 -1.30 -0.72 -9.93
C PHE A 215 -2.71 -0.33 -9.45
N CYS A 216 -3.49 0.34 -10.31
CA CYS A 216 -4.84 0.78 -9.99
C CYS A 216 -5.78 -0.41 -9.74
N GLY A 217 -5.74 -1.43 -10.60
CA GLY A 217 -6.58 -2.62 -10.47
C GLY A 217 -6.32 -3.42 -9.21
N SER A 218 -5.08 -3.41 -8.70
CA SER A 218 -4.72 -4.05 -7.42
C SER A 218 -5.31 -3.26 -6.25
N LEU A 219 -5.14 -1.93 -6.24
CA LEU A 219 -5.66 -1.06 -5.17
C LEU A 219 -7.18 -1.07 -5.10
N GLN A 220 -7.88 -0.99 -6.24
CA GLN A 220 -9.34 -1.01 -6.29
C GLN A 220 -9.91 -2.26 -5.61
N ARG A 221 -9.41 -3.45 -5.96
CA ARG A 221 -9.90 -4.71 -5.39
C ARG A 221 -9.59 -4.84 -3.89
N ILE A 222 -8.43 -4.33 -3.44
CA ILE A 222 -8.11 -4.30 -2.00
C ILE A 222 -9.06 -3.34 -1.27
N SER A 223 -9.35 -2.19 -1.86
CA SER A 223 -10.31 -1.22 -1.29
C SER A 223 -11.71 -1.79 -1.22
N GLU A 224 -12.19 -2.43 -2.29
CA GLU A 224 -13.48 -3.12 -2.33
C GLU A 224 -13.58 -4.16 -1.22
N PHE A 225 -12.54 -4.98 -1.05
CA PHE A 225 -12.48 -5.94 0.06
C PHE A 225 -12.60 -5.26 1.44
N TYR A 226 -11.87 -4.18 1.70
CA TYR A 226 -11.96 -3.47 2.98
C TYR A 226 -13.33 -2.83 3.22
N GLU A 227 -13.98 -2.30 2.18
CA GLU A 227 -15.34 -1.78 2.28
C GLU A 227 -16.34 -2.90 2.57
N GLU A 228 -16.32 -3.98 1.80
CA GLU A 228 -17.20 -5.13 2.00
C GLU A 228 -17.05 -5.74 3.39
N LEU A 229 -15.80 -5.88 3.86
CA LEU A 229 -15.49 -6.39 5.19
C LEU A 229 -16.18 -5.57 6.30
N LEU A 230 -16.15 -4.25 6.19
CA LEU A 230 -16.75 -3.37 7.18
C LEU A 230 -18.28 -3.33 7.13
N PHE A 231 -18.86 -3.47 5.94
CA PHE A 231 -20.30 -3.37 5.73
C PHE A 231 -21.01 -4.73 5.66
N GLN A 232 -20.33 -5.81 6.07
CA GLN A 232 -20.93 -7.15 6.13
C GLN A 232 -22.27 -7.13 6.88
N GLY A 233 -23.33 -7.58 6.20
CA GLY A 233 -24.68 -7.69 6.77
C GLY A 233 -25.54 -6.43 6.68
N TRP A 234 -25.05 -5.35 6.06
CA TRP A 234 -25.84 -4.14 5.82
C TRP A 234 -26.47 -4.22 4.41
N THR A 235 -27.73 -3.83 4.27
CA THR A 235 -28.40 -3.79 2.96
C THR A 235 -27.85 -2.63 2.11
N GLU A 236 -27.74 -2.80 0.78
CA GLU A 236 -27.20 -1.78 -0.15
C GLU A 236 -27.84 -0.38 0.03
N ASP A 237 -29.13 -0.36 0.35
CA ASP A 237 -29.91 0.88 0.57
C ASP A 237 -29.47 1.66 1.83
N ALA A 238 -28.80 1.01 2.78
CA ALA A 238 -28.48 1.60 4.08
C ALA A 238 -27.22 2.48 4.10
N LEU A 239 -26.35 2.41 3.08
CA LEU A 239 -24.96 2.89 3.23
C LEU A 239 -24.36 3.71 2.09
N ARG A 240 -24.98 3.75 0.90
CA ARG A 240 -24.42 4.57 -0.17
C ARG A 240 -24.79 6.02 0.07
N CYS A 241 -23.80 6.85 0.36
CA CYS A 241 -24.02 8.29 0.47
C CYS A 241 -24.53 8.82 -0.87
N LYS A 242 -25.76 9.34 -0.92
CA LYS A 242 -26.37 9.93 -2.12
C LYS A 242 -25.65 11.19 -2.58
N LYS A 243 -24.90 11.86 -1.70
CA LYS A 243 -24.12 13.06 -2.06
C LYS A 243 -22.83 12.75 -2.82
N CYS A 244 -22.07 11.73 -2.40
CA CYS A 244 -20.74 11.46 -2.96
C CYS A 244 -20.62 10.09 -3.64
N GLY A 245 -21.66 9.24 -3.54
CA GLY A 245 -21.67 7.87 -4.07
C GLY A 245 -20.79 6.89 -3.31
N ARG A 246 -20.10 7.31 -2.25
CA ARG A 246 -19.19 6.47 -1.46
C ARG A 246 -19.92 5.79 -0.32
N PHE A 247 -19.44 4.62 0.07
CA PHE A 247 -19.93 3.87 1.22
C PHE A 247 -19.32 4.41 2.54
N GLY A 248 -19.84 3.95 3.67
CA GLY A 248 -19.26 4.20 5.00
C GLY A 248 -19.66 5.48 5.70
N HIS A 249 -20.60 6.24 5.15
CA HIS A 249 -21.22 7.34 5.88
C HIS A 249 -22.60 7.67 5.29
N ILE A 250 -23.48 8.20 6.15
CA ILE A 250 -24.76 8.76 5.72
C ILE A 250 -24.56 10.18 5.16
N ASP A 251 -25.51 10.65 4.35
CA ASP A 251 -25.49 11.99 3.71
C ASP A 251 -25.25 13.15 4.68
N ALA A 252 -25.69 13.00 5.93
CA ALA A 252 -25.51 14.01 6.98
C ALA A 252 -24.05 14.16 7.44
N LYS A 253 -23.23 13.11 7.32
CA LYS A 253 -21.81 13.09 7.70
C LYS A 253 -20.86 13.20 6.49
N CYS A 254 -21.41 13.41 5.29
CA CYS A 254 -20.64 13.57 4.08
C CYS A 254 -19.89 14.91 4.08
N LEU A 255 -18.56 14.86 4.17
CA LEU A 255 -17.69 16.03 4.05
C LEU A 255 -17.38 16.40 2.60
N PHE A 256 -17.77 15.56 1.65
CA PHE A 256 -17.56 15.82 0.23
C PHE A 256 -18.49 16.94 -0.23
N LYS A 257 -17.92 18.10 -0.57
CA LYS A 257 -18.68 19.16 -1.24
C LYS A 257 -18.94 18.71 -2.67
N ALA A 258 -20.15 18.22 -2.94
CA ALA A 258 -20.60 17.96 -4.30
C ALA A 258 -20.32 19.23 -5.15
N LYS A 259 -19.58 19.09 -6.26
CA LYS A 259 -19.53 20.15 -7.26
C LYS A 259 -20.97 20.33 -7.71
N ALA A 260 -21.55 21.51 -7.44
CA ALA A 260 -22.85 21.87 -7.95
C ALA A 260 -22.86 21.54 -9.44
N SER A 261 -23.67 20.55 -9.83
CA SER A 261 -23.90 20.26 -11.23
C SER A 261 -24.39 21.55 -11.85
N ARG A 262 -23.65 22.08 -12.82
CA ARG A 262 -24.17 23.10 -13.71
C ARG A 262 -25.32 22.44 -14.46
N ALA A 263 -26.53 22.68 -13.96
CA ALA A 263 -27.74 22.43 -14.73
C ALA A 263 -27.70 23.39 -15.92
N ASN A 264 -27.56 22.82 -17.11
CA ASN A 264 -28.04 23.40 -18.35
C ASN A 264 -29.39 22.75 -18.65
#